data_AF-A0A7C5SH72-F1
#
_entry.id   AF-A0A7C5SH72-F1
#
_cell.length_a   1.000
_cell.length_b   1.000
_cell.length_c   1.000
_cell.angle_alpha   90.00
_cell.angle_beta   90.00
_cell.angle_gamma   90.00
#
_symmetry.space_group_name_H-M   'P 1'
#
loop_
_entity.id
_entity.type
_entity.pdbx_description
1 polymer ?
#
loop_
_entity_poly.entity_id
_entity_poly.type
_entity_poly.pdbx_seq_one_letter_code
_entity_poly.pdbx_strand_id
1 'polypeptide(L)'
;MFGRLRERLQKGLRKTRQALADKVAQLGLAGRKVDEALIEEVEEILVTADLGFELAEELCEHLRKTARGRELNSSAELMELLE
;
A
#
# COMPACT_ATOMS: atom_id res chain seq x y z
N MET A 1 -21.78 0.55 0.58
CA MET A 1 -21.24 0.87 1.92
C MET A 1 -19.71 0.93 1.91
N PHE A 2 -19.09 1.72 1.02
CA PHE A 2 -17.62 1.80 0.88
C PHE A 2 -17.02 3.16 1.30
N GLY A 3 -17.82 4.23 1.35
CA GLY A 3 -17.34 5.58 1.66
C GLY A 3 -16.83 5.77 3.10
N ARG A 4 -17.44 5.10 4.08
CA ARG A 4 -17.04 5.21 5.50
C ARG A 4 -15.68 4.57 5.81
N LEU A 5 -15.29 3.55 5.05
CA LEU A 5 -13.98 2.90 5.18
C LEU A 5 -12.90 3.79 4.59
N ARG A 6 -13.12 4.30 3.37
CA ARG A 6 -12.26 5.28 2.68
C ARG A 6 -12.04 6.55 3.51
N GLU A 7 -13.08 7.10 4.14
CA GLU A 7 -12.95 8.29 5.00
C GLU A 7 -12.18 8.02 6.30
N ARG A 8 -12.39 6.86 6.94
CA ARG A 8 -11.65 6.46 8.15
C ARG A 8 -10.19 6.19 7.83
N LEU A 9 -9.94 5.51 6.72
CA LEU A 9 -8.63 5.29 6.17
C LEU A 9 -7.96 6.63 5.86
N GLN A 10 -8.54 7.49 5.02
CA GLN A 10 -7.95 8.80 4.68
C GLN A 10 -7.67 9.71 5.88
N LYS A 11 -8.52 9.73 6.92
CA LYS A 11 -8.29 10.53 8.13
C LYS A 11 -7.20 9.95 9.04
N GLY A 12 -7.15 8.63 9.23
CA GLY A 12 -6.12 7.97 10.03
C GLY A 12 -4.78 7.87 9.30
N LEU A 13 -4.82 7.71 7.98
CA LEU A 13 -3.67 7.45 7.13
C LEU A 13 -2.85 8.69 6.82
N ARG A 14 -3.17 9.93 7.23
CA ARG A 14 -2.32 11.05 6.79
C ARG A 14 -0.87 10.93 7.30
N LYS A 15 -0.67 10.48 8.55
CA LYS A 15 0.66 10.14 9.09
C LYS A 15 1.13 8.77 8.61
N THR A 16 0.23 7.79 8.54
CA THR A 16 0.54 6.44 8.07
C THR A 16 0.94 6.42 6.59
N ARG A 17 0.40 7.29 5.75
CA ARG A 17 0.66 7.47 4.31
C ARG A 17 2.05 8.04 4.09
N GLN A 18 2.48 8.96 4.96
CA GLN A 18 3.86 9.43 4.93
C GLN A 18 4.81 8.31 5.34
N ALA A 19 4.53 7.62 6.45
CA ALA A 19 5.32 6.47 6.87
C ALA A 19 5.33 5.34 5.81
N LEU A 20 4.18 5.08 5.16
CA LEU A 20 4.05 4.13 4.06
C LEU A 20 4.93 4.55 2.89
N ALA A 21 4.80 5.79 2.44
CA ALA A 21 5.54 6.31 1.30
C ALA A 21 7.05 6.24 1.53
N ASP A 22 7.49 6.58 2.74
CA ASP A 22 8.91 6.53 3.12
C ASP A 22 9.43 5.08 3.15
N LYS A 23 8.62 4.13 3.59
CA LYS A 23 8.99 2.70 3.64
C LYS A 23 8.93 2.03 2.26
N VAL A 24 7.88 2.28 1.52
CA VAL A 24 7.66 1.77 0.15
C VAL A 24 8.67 2.38 -0.83
N ALA A 25 9.13 3.61 -0.62
CA ALA A 25 10.21 4.20 -1.41
C ALA A 25 11.52 3.39 -1.33
N GLN A 26 11.72 2.59 -0.28
CA GLN A 26 12.90 1.73 -0.13
C GLN A 26 12.82 0.43 -0.94
N LEU A 27 11.63 0.02 -1.40
CA LEU A 27 11.41 -1.23 -2.15
C LEU A 27 11.93 -1.22 -3.60
N GLY A 28 12.35 -0.06 -4.13
CA GLY A 28 12.85 0.03 -5.50
C GLY A 28 11.81 -0.43 -6.54
N LEU A 29 10.65 0.23 -6.58
CA LEU A 29 9.49 -0.22 -7.36
C LEU A 29 9.53 0.07 -8.87
N ALA A 30 10.55 0.80 -9.35
CA ALA A 30 10.63 1.18 -10.75
C ALA A 30 10.76 -0.04 -11.67
N GLY A 31 9.80 -0.21 -12.58
CA GLY A 31 9.73 -1.34 -13.52
C GLY A 31 9.26 -2.65 -12.89
N ARG A 32 8.80 -2.64 -11.62
CA ARG A 32 8.25 -3.84 -10.98
C ARG A 32 6.77 -3.97 -11.30
N LYS A 33 6.35 -5.20 -11.57
CA LYS A 33 4.94 -5.56 -11.71
C LYS A 33 4.32 -5.77 -10.34
N VAL A 34 3.07 -5.35 -10.18
CA VAL A 34 2.26 -5.71 -9.00
C VAL A 34 1.85 -7.17 -9.12
N ASP A 35 2.67 -8.03 -8.53
CA ASP A 35 2.46 -9.46 -8.36
C ASP A 35 2.36 -9.81 -6.86
N GLU A 36 2.12 -11.09 -6.57
CA GLU A 36 1.95 -11.56 -5.19
C GLU A 36 3.22 -11.35 -4.36
N ALA A 37 4.40 -11.51 -4.98
CA ALA A 37 5.68 -11.33 -4.31
C ALA A 37 5.87 -9.87 -3.86
N LEU A 38 5.54 -8.90 -4.71
CA LEU A 38 5.58 -7.49 -4.32
C LEU A 38 4.57 -7.19 -3.19
N ILE A 39 3.39 -7.77 -3.25
CA ILE A 39 2.34 -7.54 -2.25
C ILE A 39 2.75 -8.11 -0.89
N GLU A 40 3.30 -9.32 -0.82
CA GLU A 40 3.86 -9.89 0.42
C GLU A 40 4.99 -9.02 0.99
N GLU A 41 5.87 -8.51 0.14
CA GLU A 41 6.99 -7.64 0.56
C GLU A 41 6.49 -6.31 1.14
N VAL A 42 5.44 -5.75 0.55
CA VAL A 42 4.75 -4.58 1.11
C VAL A 42 4.12 -4.94 2.46
N GLU A 43 3.38 -6.05 2.56
CA GLU A 43 2.73 -6.49 3.80
C GLU A 43 3.71 -6.61 4.96
N GLU A 44 4.86 -7.26 4.74
CA GLU A 44 5.91 -7.42 5.75
C GLU A 44 6.43 -6.07 6.25
N ILE A 45 6.65 -5.11 5.33
CA ILE A 45 7.05 -3.75 5.67
C ILE A 45 5.97 -3.03 6.49
N LEU A 46 4.70 -3.20 6.15
CA LEU A 46 3.60 -2.54 6.86
C LEU A 46 3.43 -3.09 8.27
N VAL A 47 3.51 -4.41 8.43
CA VAL A 47 3.44 -5.08 9.73
C VAL A 47 4.60 -4.65 10.62
N THR A 48 5.81 -4.50 10.07
CA THR A 48 7.00 -4.07 10.83
C THR A 48 7.06 -2.56 11.09
N ALA A 49 6.23 -1.75 10.43
CA ALA A 49 6.20 -0.29 10.56
C ALA A 49 5.26 0.23 11.66
N ASP A 50 4.89 -0.60 12.65
CA ASP A 50 3.94 -0.26 13.72
C ASP A 50 2.54 0.14 13.23
N LEU A 51 2.14 -0.30 12.03
CA LEU A 51 0.83 0.00 11.44
C LEU A 51 -0.25 -1.03 11.80
N GLY A 52 0.18 -2.19 12.31
CA GLY A 52 -0.71 -3.29 12.70
C GLY A 52 -1.08 -4.20 11.53
N PHE A 53 -1.34 -5.46 11.87
CA PHE A 53 -1.66 -6.52 10.92
C PHE A 53 -2.95 -6.25 10.12
N GLU A 54 -4.03 -5.86 10.79
CA GLU A 54 -5.32 -5.61 10.14
C GLU A 54 -5.23 -4.53 9.04
N LEU A 55 -4.46 -3.47 9.28
CA LEU A 55 -4.28 -2.40 8.30
C LEU A 55 -3.40 -2.84 7.13
N ALA A 56 -2.35 -3.61 7.40
CA ALA A 56 -1.48 -4.16 6.36
C ALA A 56 -2.26 -5.11 5.44
N GLU A 57 -3.05 -6.01 6.01
CA GLU A 57 -3.90 -6.97 5.29
C GLU A 57 -4.94 -6.24 4.42
N GLU A 58 -5.64 -5.25 4.98
CA GLU A 58 -6.65 -4.48 4.25
C GLU A 58 -6.04 -3.72 3.05
N LEU A 59 -4.85 -3.13 3.22
CA LEU A 59 -4.12 -2.43 2.16
C LEU A 59 -3.66 -3.40 1.06
N CYS A 60 -3.11 -4.55 1.44
CA CYS A 60 -2.64 -5.55 0.48
C CYS A 60 -3.80 -6.15 -0.31
N GLU A 61 -4.94 -6.41 0.34
CA GLU A 61 -6.18 -6.82 -0.33
C GLU A 61 -6.70 -5.78 -1.32
N HIS A 62 -6.58 -4.49 -1.00
CA HIS A 62 -6.95 -3.43 -1.92
C HIS A 62 -6.02 -3.41 -3.14
N LEU A 63 -4.71 -3.48 -2.93
CA LEU A 63 -3.71 -3.55 -4.02
C LEU A 63 -3.91 -4.77 -4.92
N ARG A 64 -4.22 -5.95 -4.36
CA ARG A 64 -4.59 -7.15 -5.12
C ARG A 64 -5.79 -6.92 -6.03
N LYS A 65 -6.76 -6.10 -5.61
CA LYS A 65 -7.99 -5.82 -6.37
C LYS A 65 -7.81 -4.71 -7.40
N THR A 66 -7.03 -3.68 -7.10
CA THR A 66 -6.96 -2.47 -7.92
C THR A 66 -5.75 -2.41 -8.84
N ALA A 67 -4.66 -3.12 -8.50
CA ALA A 67 -3.37 -2.93 -9.15
C ALA A 67 -2.75 -4.22 -9.70
N ARG A 68 -3.31 -5.40 -9.42
CA ARG A 68 -2.75 -6.69 -9.87
C ARG A 68 -2.47 -6.69 -11.37
N GLY A 69 -1.23 -6.96 -11.73
CA GLY A 69 -0.77 -7.01 -13.11
C GLY A 69 -0.38 -5.66 -13.72
N ARG A 70 -0.55 -4.54 -13.00
CA ARG A 70 -0.05 -3.22 -13.39
C ARG A 70 1.47 -3.15 -13.17
N GLU A 71 2.16 -2.43 -14.03
CA GLU A 71 3.57 -2.10 -13.86
C GLU A 71 3.68 -0.78 -13.11
N LEU A 72 4.53 -0.73 -12.09
CA LEU A 72 4.81 0.48 -11.33
C LEU A 72 6.07 1.13 -11.87
N ASN A 73 5.99 2.44 -12.11
CA ASN A 73 7.14 3.24 -12.52
C ASN A 73 7.81 3.91 -11.31
N SER A 74 7.09 4.03 -10.19
CA SER A 74 7.59 4.64 -8.96
C SER A 74 6.78 4.21 -7.73
N SER A 75 7.32 4.46 -6.54
CA SER A 75 6.59 4.32 -5.29
C SER A 75 5.40 5.28 -5.17
N ALA A 76 5.47 6.45 -5.81
CA ALA A 76 4.35 7.39 -5.84
C ALA A 76 3.13 6.80 -6.55
N GLU A 77 3.34 6.03 -7.63
CA GLU A 77 2.25 5.36 -8.36
C GLU A 77 1.55 4.30 -7.49
N LEU A 78 2.30 3.58 -6.64
CA LEU A 78 1.70 2.68 -5.64
C LEU A 78 0.83 3.45 -4.64
N MET A 79 1.29 4.62 -4.20
CA MET A 79 0.53 5.45 -3.25
C MET A 79 -0.77 6.00 -3.87
N GLU A 80 -0.78 6.30 -5.17
CA GLU A 80 -2.00 6.73 -5.88
C GLU A 80 -3.05 5.62 -5.98
N LEU A 81 -2.63 4.36 -6.07
CA LEU A 81 -3.55 3.20 -6.10
C LEU A 81 -4.32 2.99 -4.79
N LEU A 82 -3.84 3.61 -3.71
CA LEU A 82 -4.46 3.57 -2.39
C LEU A 82 -5.46 4.71 -2.15
N GLU A 83 -5.64 5.66 -3.08
CA GLU A 83 -6.56 6.81 -2.95
C GLU A 83 -8.02 6.50 -3.27
#